data_AF-A7T6G4-F1
#
_entry.id   AF-A7T6G4-F1
#
_cell.length_a   1.000
_cell.length_b   1.000
_cell.length_c   1.000
_cell.angle_alpha   90.00
_cell.angle_beta   90.00
_cell.angle_gamma   90.00
#
_symmetry.space_group_name_H-M   'P 1'
#
loop_
_entity.id
_entity.type
_entity.pdbx_description
1 polymer ?
#
loop_
_entity_poly.entity_id
_entity_poly.type
_entity_poly.pdbx_seq_one_letter_code
_entity_poly.pdbx_strand_id
1 'polypeptide(L)'
;MQQQVLISDLNIPKEPPPEYEFMADPPSISALDLDIVKLTAQFVARDGRQFLTNLMQREQRNYQFDFLRPQHSLFNYFTKLVEQYTKVLIPPANIKEKLKEDIHDPHKVLDRVKYRVEWVKHQEKEKQKLEDEREKERVAFASVDWHDFVVVETVEFKDDETGNLPPPVTQEQLGARILAQERYEKDAGPTEEDFNMDVEMEVDETNKDNQSKVCIHIK
;
A
#
# COMPACT_ATOMS: atom_id res chain seq x y z
N MET A 1 -26.85 18.70 31.52
CA MET A 1 -27.12 18.10 30.20
C MET A 1 -25.86 18.25 29.36
N GLN A 2 -25.02 17.22 29.30
CA GLN A 2 -23.89 17.21 28.38
C GLN A 2 -24.43 16.74 27.03
N GLN A 3 -24.44 17.66 26.07
CA GLN A 3 -24.86 17.39 24.71
C GLN A 3 -23.81 16.48 24.09
N GLN A 4 -24.19 15.23 23.89
CA GLN A 4 -23.41 14.24 23.16
C GLN A 4 -23.26 14.77 21.74
N VAL A 5 -22.07 15.25 21.40
CA VAL A 5 -21.71 15.58 20.02
C VAL A 5 -21.71 14.26 19.28
N LEU A 6 -22.82 14.00 18.58
CA LEU A 6 -22.89 12.96 17.58
C LEU A 6 -21.77 13.25 16.59
N ILE A 7 -20.69 12.48 16.68
CA ILE A 7 -19.70 12.39 15.62
C ILE A 7 -20.48 11.74 14.47
N SER A 8 -21.11 12.60 13.67
CA SER A 8 -21.75 12.23 12.42
C SER A 8 -20.79 11.33 11.66
N ASP A 9 -21.26 10.13 11.34
CA ASP A 9 -20.51 9.06 10.68
C ASP A 9 -19.43 9.63 9.76
N LEU A 10 -18.18 9.50 10.21
CA LEU A 10 -17.03 9.79 9.37
C LEU A 10 -17.13 8.80 8.22
N ASN A 11 -17.56 9.29 7.06
CA ASN A 11 -17.53 8.55 5.81
C ASN A 11 -16.05 8.25 5.54
N ILE A 12 -15.58 7.10 6.04
CA ILE A 12 -14.19 6.68 5.88
C ILE A 12 -13.94 6.62 4.38
N PRO A 13 -13.06 7.48 3.84
CA PRO A 13 -12.83 7.53 2.41
C PRO A 13 -12.32 6.15 1.95
N LYS A 14 -13.12 5.44 1.12
CA LYS A 14 -12.83 4.06 0.71
C LYS A 14 -11.92 3.99 -0.51
N GLU A 15 -12.00 5.00 -1.37
CA GLU A 15 -11.25 5.07 -2.63
C GLU A 15 -10.45 6.37 -2.72
N PRO A 16 -9.23 6.32 -3.29
CA PRO A 16 -8.43 7.51 -3.47
C PRO A 16 -9.18 8.49 -4.38
N PRO A 17 -9.24 9.78 -4.01
CA PRO A 17 -9.84 10.80 -4.87
C PRO A 17 -9.07 10.87 -6.21
N PRO A 18 -9.73 11.26 -7.31
CA PRO A 18 -9.07 11.39 -8.61
C PRO A 18 -7.77 12.20 -8.54
N GLU A 19 -6.75 11.81 -9.28
CA GLU A 19 -5.48 12.56 -9.29
C GLU A 19 -5.68 13.96 -9.89
N TYR A 20 -4.81 14.90 -9.54
CA TYR A 20 -4.86 16.25 -10.10
C TYR A 20 -4.37 16.23 -11.56
N GLU A 21 -5.31 16.07 -12.49
CA GLU A 21 -4.98 15.83 -13.90
C GLU A 21 -4.23 17.00 -14.56
N PHE A 22 -4.47 18.23 -14.13
CA PHE A 22 -3.92 19.45 -14.74
C PHE A 22 -2.87 20.16 -13.90
N MET A 23 -2.39 19.52 -12.82
CA MET A 23 -1.28 20.05 -12.03
C MET A 23 -0.04 19.21 -12.30
N ALA A 24 0.91 19.81 -13.02
CA ALA A 24 2.25 19.28 -13.17
C ALA A 24 3.21 20.39 -12.77
N ASP A 25 3.81 20.28 -11.59
CA ASP A 25 4.80 21.25 -11.14
C ASP A 25 6.09 21.04 -11.94
N PRO A 26 6.61 22.08 -12.61
CA PRO A 26 7.86 21.96 -13.35
C PRO A 26 8.99 21.69 -12.36
N PRO A 27 9.84 20.68 -12.60
CA PRO A 27 11.09 20.54 -11.87
C PRO A 27 11.98 21.76 -12.12
N SER A 28 13.05 21.93 -11.33
CA SER A 28 14.00 23.03 -11.51
C SER A 28 14.65 22.97 -12.90
N ILE A 29 14.17 23.78 -13.85
CA ILE A 29 14.63 23.83 -15.24
C ILE A 29 14.81 25.27 -15.72
N SER A 30 15.66 25.44 -16.74
CA SER A 30 15.80 26.71 -17.45
C SER A 30 14.51 27.08 -18.17
N ALA A 31 14.24 28.39 -18.28
CA ALA A 31 13.07 28.90 -19.01
C ALA A 31 13.06 28.44 -20.48
N LEU A 32 14.22 28.38 -21.13
CA LEU A 32 14.33 27.90 -22.51
C LEU A 32 13.96 26.42 -22.62
N ASP A 33 14.50 25.57 -21.74
CA ASP A 33 14.21 24.13 -21.75
C ASP A 33 12.74 23.86 -21.42
N LEU A 34 12.15 24.66 -20.53
CA LEU A 34 10.73 24.61 -20.23
C LEU A 34 9.88 24.85 -21.48
N ASP A 35 10.21 25.85 -22.29
CA ASP A 35 9.50 26.15 -23.53
C ASP A 35 9.71 25.05 -24.58
N ILE A 36 10.92 24.52 -24.71
CA ILE A 36 11.21 23.38 -25.60
C ILE A 36 10.37 22.15 -25.20
N VAL A 37 10.34 21.81 -23.91
CA VAL A 37 9.56 20.67 -23.40
C VAL A 37 8.06 20.88 -23.63
N LYS A 38 7.53 22.08 -23.36
CA LYS A 38 6.11 22.38 -23.60
C LYS A 38 5.75 22.31 -25.08
N LEU A 39 6.56 22.90 -25.95
CA LEU A 39 6.31 22.93 -27.38
C LEU A 39 6.33 21.51 -27.97
N THR A 40 7.36 20.74 -27.64
CA THR A 40 7.47 19.34 -28.07
C THR A 40 6.31 18.49 -27.56
N ALA A 41 5.91 18.67 -26.30
CA ALA A 41 4.75 17.97 -25.73
C ALA A 41 3.44 18.29 -26.48
N GLN A 42 3.22 19.54 -26.92
CA GLN A 42 2.04 19.90 -27.72
C GLN A 42 2.00 19.18 -29.07
N PHE A 43 3.14 19.14 -29.79
CA PHE A 43 3.22 18.42 -31.06
C PHE A 43 3.04 16.91 -30.88
N VAL A 44 3.62 16.34 -29.82
CA VAL A 44 3.45 14.91 -29.49
C VAL A 44 2.00 14.60 -29.13
N ALA A 45 1.33 15.48 -28.38
CA ALA A 45 -0.09 15.31 -28.03
C ALA A 45 -1.02 15.36 -29.26
N ARG A 46 -0.66 16.15 -30.29
CA ARG A 46 -1.45 16.26 -31.53
C ARG A 46 -1.17 15.13 -32.52
N ASP A 47 0.11 14.85 -32.78
CA ASP A 47 0.55 13.95 -33.86
C ASP A 47 0.79 12.51 -33.36
N GLY A 48 0.78 12.31 -32.04
CA GLY A 48 0.78 11.01 -31.38
C GLY A 48 2.15 10.35 -31.24
N ARG A 49 2.13 9.07 -30.84
CA ARG A 49 3.33 8.28 -30.51
C ARG A 49 4.29 8.11 -31.69
N GLN A 50 3.80 8.10 -32.93
CA GLN A 50 4.68 7.95 -34.09
C GLN A 50 5.59 9.16 -34.28
N PHE A 51 5.08 10.37 -34.02
CA PHE A 51 5.89 11.58 -34.05
C PHE A 51 6.98 11.54 -32.98
N LEU A 52 6.65 11.09 -31.76
CA LEU A 52 7.61 10.93 -30.66
C LEU A 52 8.76 9.98 -31.05
N THR A 53 8.46 8.80 -31.58
CA THR A 53 9.47 7.82 -32.00
C THR A 53 10.40 8.39 -33.06
N ASN A 54 9.84 9.09 -34.06
CA ASN A 54 10.63 9.73 -35.12
C ASN A 54 11.52 10.85 -34.59
N LEU A 55 11.00 11.68 -33.68
CA LEU A 55 11.76 12.77 -33.06
C LEU A 55 12.93 12.21 -32.23
N MET A 56 12.67 11.17 -31.44
CA MET A 56 13.71 10.49 -30.65
C MET A 56 14.83 9.91 -31.52
N GLN A 57 14.50 9.34 -32.68
CA GLN A 57 15.50 8.79 -33.60
C GLN A 57 16.33 9.88 -34.28
N ARG A 58 15.69 10.97 -34.72
CA ARG A 58 16.38 12.08 -35.40
C ARG A 58 17.29 12.87 -34.46
N GLU A 59 16.81 13.15 -33.25
CA GLU A 59 17.50 13.97 -32.26
C GLU A 59 18.27 13.14 -31.22
N GLN A 60 18.56 11.86 -31.49
CA GLN A 60 19.22 10.95 -30.52
C GLN A 60 20.58 11.47 -30.02
N ARG A 61 21.27 12.28 -30.81
CA ARG A 61 22.58 12.87 -30.47
C ARG A 61 22.47 14.26 -29.83
N ASN A 62 21.28 14.82 -29.73
CA ASN A 62 21.04 16.15 -29.23
C ASN A 62 20.56 16.09 -27.77
N TYR A 63 21.41 16.56 -26.85
CA TYR A 63 21.11 16.53 -25.42
C TYR A 63 19.86 17.36 -25.05
N GLN A 64 19.48 18.35 -25.85
CA GLN A 64 18.29 19.15 -25.58
C GLN A 64 17.01 18.32 -25.64
N PHE A 65 17.01 17.20 -26.40
CA PHE A 65 15.88 16.29 -26.51
C PHE A 65 16.05 15.01 -25.66
N ASP A 66 17.07 14.96 -24.79
CA ASP A 66 17.31 13.80 -23.93
C ASP A 66 16.17 13.55 -22.93
N PHE A 67 15.35 14.57 -22.65
CA PHE A 67 14.14 14.45 -21.83
C PHE A 67 13.08 13.53 -22.43
N LEU A 68 13.18 13.16 -23.71
CA LEU A 68 12.31 12.16 -24.34
C LEU A 68 12.63 10.72 -23.88
N ARG A 69 13.75 10.50 -23.18
CA ARG A 69 14.17 9.19 -22.69
C ARG A 69 13.63 8.94 -21.27
N PRO A 70 13.11 7.74 -20.96
CA PRO A 70 12.57 7.42 -19.63
C PRO A 70 13.54 7.63 -18.46
N GLN A 71 14.84 7.52 -18.72
CA GLN A 71 15.87 7.67 -17.69
C GLN A 71 16.11 9.14 -17.28
N HIS A 72 15.62 10.11 -18.05
CA HIS A 72 15.84 11.52 -17.79
C HIS A 72 14.86 12.06 -16.73
N SER A 73 15.34 12.93 -15.84
CA SER A 73 14.53 13.51 -14.76
C SER A 73 13.29 14.25 -15.27
N LEU A 74 13.40 14.91 -16.43
CA LEU A 74 12.30 15.66 -17.06
C LEU A 74 11.27 14.80 -17.80
N PHE A 75 11.52 13.50 -18.00
CA PHE A 75 10.62 12.63 -18.76
C PHE A 75 9.25 12.49 -18.08
N ASN A 76 9.22 12.42 -16.75
CA ASN A 76 7.97 12.37 -15.98
C ASN A 76 7.13 13.63 -16.20
N TYR A 77 7.77 14.80 -16.15
CA TYR A 77 7.12 16.08 -16.39
C TYR A 77 6.61 16.20 -17.83
N PHE A 78 7.44 15.84 -18.81
CA PHE A 78 7.06 15.80 -20.23
C PHE A 78 5.85 14.88 -20.48
N THR A 79 5.85 13.68 -19.90
CA THR A 79 4.74 12.72 -20.08
C THR A 79 3.43 13.26 -19.51
N LYS A 80 3.47 13.85 -18.31
CA LYS A 80 2.31 14.51 -17.71
C LYS A 80 1.79 15.68 -18.56
N LEU A 81 2.69 16.48 -19.16
CA LEU A 81 2.29 17.54 -20.10
C LEU A 81 1.62 16.99 -21.37
N VAL A 82 2.16 15.92 -21.96
CA VAL A 82 1.56 15.27 -23.14
C VAL A 82 0.15 14.78 -22.83
N GLU A 83 -0.05 14.14 -21.67
CA GLU A 83 -1.37 13.70 -21.22
C GLU A 83 -2.35 14.87 -21.04
N GLN A 84 -1.89 15.95 -20.40
CA GLN A 84 -2.67 17.17 -20.20
C GLN A 84 -3.09 17.80 -21.53
N TYR A 85 -2.15 18.02 -22.44
CA TYR A 85 -2.43 18.60 -23.75
C TYR A 85 -3.35 17.71 -24.58
N THR A 86 -3.19 16.38 -24.50
CA THR A 86 -4.07 15.43 -25.20
C THR A 86 -5.51 15.56 -24.70
N LYS A 87 -5.72 15.65 -23.39
CA LYS A 87 -7.05 15.84 -22.79
C LYS A 87 -7.70 17.18 -23.15
N VAL A 88 -6.90 18.23 -23.37
CA VAL A 88 -7.40 19.55 -23.79
C VAL A 88 -7.72 19.58 -25.29
N LEU A 89 -6.83 19.04 -26.13
CA LEU A 89 -6.98 19.04 -27.59
C LEU A 89 -8.02 18.03 -28.07
N ILE A 90 -8.09 16.86 -27.41
CA ILE A 90 -9.00 15.76 -27.73
C ILE A 90 -9.75 15.40 -26.44
N PRO A 91 -10.73 16.23 -26.01
CA PRO A 91 -11.43 16.00 -24.77
C PRO A 91 -12.30 14.74 -24.88
N PRO A 92 -12.18 13.78 -23.94
CA PRO A 92 -13.14 12.68 -23.86
C PRO A 92 -14.56 13.23 -23.64
N ALA A 93 -15.55 12.56 -24.25
CA ALA A 93 -16.94 13.03 -24.31
C ALA A 93 -17.51 13.46 -22.94
N ASN A 94 -17.13 12.72 -21.90
CA ASN A 94 -17.64 12.90 -20.54
C ASN A 94 -17.17 14.19 -19.85
N ILE A 95 -16.06 14.81 -20.27
CA ILE A 95 -15.54 16.02 -19.59
C ILE A 95 -16.45 17.22 -19.82
N LYS A 96 -16.97 17.38 -21.05
CA LYS A 96 -17.84 18.51 -21.40
C LYS A 96 -19.16 18.44 -20.66
N GLU A 97 -19.70 17.24 -20.45
CA GLU A 97 -20.94 17.01 -19.70
C GLU A 97 -20.73 17.26 -18.21
N LYS A 98 -19.66 16.71 -17.62
CA LYS A 98 -19.29 16.97 -16.23
C LYS A 98 -19.11 18.46 -15.95
N LEU A 99 -18.46 19.20 -16.86
CA LEU A 99 -18.26 20.64 -16.68
C LEU A 99 -19.60 21.40 -16.71
N LYS A 100 -20.55 21.00 -17.55
CA LYS A 100 -21.90 21.59 -17.55
C LYS A 100 -22.64 21.31 -16.24
N GLU A 101 -22.54 20.10 -15.72
CA GLU A 101 -23.12 19.76 -14.41
C GLU A 101 -22.48 20.56 -13.27
N ASP A 102 -21.16 20.71 -13.28
CA ASP A 102 -20.42 21.46 -12.27
C ASP A 102 -20.78 22.96 -12.26
N ILE A 103 -21.17 23.52 -13.42
CA ILE A 103 -21.70 24.89 -13.52
C ILE A 103 -23.10 24.99 -12.89
N HIS A 104 -23.95 23.97 -13.07
CA HIS A 104 -25.31 23.96 -12.56
C HIS A 104 -25.39 23.72 -11.06
N ASP A 105 -24.46 22.94 -10.50
CA ASP A 105 -24.43 22.62 -9.08
C ASP A 105 -23.02 22.79 -8.47
N PRO A 106 -22.72 23.99 -7.95
CA PRO A 106 -21.46 24.27 -7.26
C PRO A 106 -21.25 23.43 -5.99
N HIS A 107 -22.30 22.90 -5.37
CA HIS A 107 -22.17 22.10 -4.16
C HIS A 107 -21.48 20.76 -4.42
N LYS A 108 -21.69 20.15 -5.61
CA LYS A 108 -20.94 18.95 -6.03
C LYS A 108 -19.42 19.19 -6.03
N VAL A 109 -18.97 20.37 -6.43
CA VAL A 109 -17.54 20.72 -6.39
C VAL A 109 -17.06 20.75 -4.95
N LEU A 110 -17.83 21.36 -4.04
CA LEU A 110 -17.49 21.43 -2.63
C LEU A 110 -17.43 20.03 -1.99
N ASP A 111 -18.35 19.14 -2.33
CA ASP A 111 -18.36 17.78 -1.79
C ASP A 111 -17.14 16.98 -2.28
N ARG A 112 -16.72 17.14 -3.55
CA ARG A 112 -15.45 16.55 -4.04
C ARG A 112 -14.23 17.10 -3.29
N VAL A 113 -14.22 18.39 -2.96
CA VAL A 113 -13.13 19.03 -2.19
C VAL A 113 -13.13 18.50 -0.76
N LYS A 114 -14.28 18.44 -0.09
CA LYS A 114 -14.42 17.88 1.26
C LYS A 114 -13.93 16.44 1.32
N TYR A 115 -14.38 15.60 0.38
CA TYR A 115 -13.94 14.21 0.28
C TYR A 115 -12.42 14.10 0.15
N ARG A 116 -11.79 14.95 -0.66
CA ARG A 116 -10.32 14.97 -0.79
C ARG A 116 -9.64 15.38 0.51
N VAL A 117 -10.15 16.40 1.21
CA VAL A 117 -9.60 16.84 2.51
C VAL A 117 -9.70 15.73 3.55
N GLU A 118 -10.84 15.04 3.60
CA GLU A 118 -11.05 13.89 4.48
C GLU A 118 -10.11 12.74 4.14
N TRP A 119 -9.91 12.44 2.85
CA TRP A 119 -8.95 11.42 2.40
C TRP A 119 -7.52 11.75 2.84
N VAL A 120 -7.07 12.99 2.63
CA VAL A 120 -5.72 13.43 3.04
C VAL A 120 -5.53 13.28 4.55
N LYS A 121 -6.51 13.70 5.35
CA LYS A 121 -6.49 13.54 6.82
C LYS A 121 -6.46 12.06 7.23
N HIS A 122 -7.22 11.21 6.54
CA HIS A 122 -7.23 9.78 6.81
C HIS A 122 -5.86 9.16 6.55
N GLN A 123 -5.28 9.43 5.38
CA GLN A 123 -3.96 8.94 4.99
C GLN A 123 -2.86 9.42 5.94
N GLU A 124 -2.90 10.68 6.35
CA GLU A 124 -1.95 11.23 7.32
C GLU A 124 -2.07 10.53 8.68
N LYS A 125 -3.29 10.28 9.15
CA LYS A 125 -3.55 9.57 10.41
C LYS A 125 -3.09 8.11 10.35
N GLU A 126 -3.34 7.41 9.25
CA GLU A 126 -2.86 6.03 9.05
C GLU A 126 -1.33 5.97 9.01
N LYS A 127 -0.70 6.90 8.27
CA LYS A 127 0.75 7.00 8.20
C LYS A 127 1.36 7.29 9.57
N GLN A 128 0.78 8.21 10.32
CA GLN A 128 1.24 8.55 11.67
C GLN A 128 1.09 7.36 12.62
N LYS A 129 -0.04 6.65 12.58
CA LYS A 129 -0.24 5.45 13.41
C LYS A 129 0.80 4.37 13.10
N LEU A 130 1.11 4.14 11.83
CA LEU A 130 2.13 3.20 11.40
C LEU A 130 3.54 3.62 11.85
N GLU A 131 3.84 4.92 11.81
CA GLU A 131 5.11 5.47 12.28
C GLU A 131 5.25 5.36 13.80
N ASP A 132 4.18 5.64 14.55
CA ASP A 132 4.11 5.48 16.01
C ASP A 132 4.28 4.00 16.42
N GLU A 133 3.69 3.06 15.65
CA GLU A 133 3.84 1.62 15.89
C GLU A 133 5.28 1.16 15.63
N ARG A 134 5.89 1.60 14.53
CA ARG A 134 7.31 1.35 14.24
C ARG A 134 8.23 1.93 15.31
N GLU A 135 7.93 3.12 15.82
CA GLU A 135 8.70 3.72 16.90
C GLU A 135 8.56 2.93 18.20
N LYS A 136 7.35 2.48 18.53
CA LYS A 136 7.12 1.59 19.69
C LYS A 136 7.87 0.28 19.55
N GLU A 137 7.88 -0.34 18.38
CA GLU A 137 8.68 -1.55 18.12
C GLU A 137 10.18 -1.28 18.30
N ARG A 138 10.67 -0.14 17.81
CA ARG A 138 12.08 0.26 17.99
C ARG A 138 12.44 0.45 19.46
N VAL A 139 11.57 1.13 20.22
CA VAL A 139 11.76 1.35 21.66
C VAL A 139 11.66 0.03 22.43
N ALA A 140 10.68 -0.82 22.10
CA ALA A 140 10.52 -2.14 22.70
C ALA A 140 11.77 -3.00 22.47
N PHE A 141 12.25 -3.06 21.22
CA PHE A 141 13.47 -3.78 20.87
C PHE A 141 14.71 -3.28 21.62
N ALA A 142 14.85 -1.95 21.77
CA ALA A 142 15.96 -1.35 22.52
C ALA A 142 15.83 -1.54 24.04
N SER A 143 14.61 -1.75 24.55
CA SER A 143 14.34 -1.98 25.97
C SER A 143 14.51 -3.44 26.41
N VAL A 144 14.72 -4.37 25.48
CA VAL A 144 15.03 -5.77 25.81
C VAL A 144 16.39 -5.81 26.48
N ASP A 145 16.45 -6.34 27.71
CA ASP A 145 17.71 -6.60 28.41
C ASP A 145 18.37 -7.86 27.83
N TRP A 146 19.30 -7.64 26.91
CA TRP A 146 20.06 -8.72 26.26
C TRP A 146 21.07 -9.41 27.19
N HIS A 147 21.22 -8.96 28.45
CA HIS A 147 22.06 -9.63 29.44
C HIS A 147 21.26 -10.55 30.38
N ASP A 148 19.93 -10.51 30.31
CA ASP A 148 19.05 -11.42 31.05
C ASP A 148 18.72 -12.67 30.19
N PHE A 149 19.74 -13.49 29.96
CA PHE A 149 19.57 -14.78 29.30
C PHE A 149 20.03 -15.92 30.21
N VAL A 150 19.23 -16.98 30.23
CA VAL A 150 19.60 -18.25 30.84
C VAL A 150 20.20 -19.13 29.75
N VAL A 151 21.51 -19.34 29.80
CA VAL A 151 22.17 -20.32 28.91
C VAL A 151 21.73 -21.70 29.35
N VAL A 152 20.84 -22.31 28.57
CA VAL A 152 20.34 -23.68 28.82
C VAL A 152 21.36 -24.71 28.37
N GLU A 153 21.99 -24.49 27.22
CA GLU A 153 22.93 -25.43 26.61
C GLU A 153 23.93 -24.69 25.72
N THR A 154 25.20 -25.08 25.80
CA THR A 154 26.24 -24.59 24.91
C THR A 154 26.58 -25.69 23.92
N VAL A 155 26.33 -25.46 22.64
CA VAL A 155 26.68 -26.40 21.57
C VAL A 155 28.16 -26.21 21.22
N GLU A 156 29.00 -27.16 21.59
CA GLU A 156 30.42 -27.19 21.20
C GLU A 156 30.58 -27.95 19.88
N PHE A 157 30.92 -27.22 18.81
CA PHE A 157 31.26 -27.84 17.53
C PHE A 157 32.70 -28.34 17.58
N LYS A 158 32.92 -29.63 17.31
CA LYS A 158 34.28 -30.17 17.11
C LYS A 158 34.72 -29.95 15.67
N ASP A 159 36.00 -29.67 15.45
CA ASP A 159 36.58 -29.40 14.11
C ASP A 159 36.36 -30.54 13.08
N ASP A 160 36.03 -31.75 13.54
CA ASP A 160 35.79 -32.96 12.73
C ASP A 160 34.29 -33.30 12.56
N GLU A 161 33.38 -32.50 13.12
CA GLU A 161 31.93 -32.64 12.90
C GLU A 161 31.52 -31.90 11.63
N THR A 162 31.31 -32.64 10.54
CA THR A 162 30.61 -32.14 9.36
C THR A 162 29.14 -31.91 9.75
N GLY A 163 28.84 -30.74 10.30
CA GLY A 163 27.51 -30.37 10.77
C GLY A 163 26.47 -30.57 9.68
N ASN A 164 25.59 -31.55 9.86
CA ASN A 164 24.42 -31.77 9.00
C ASN A 164 23.34 -30.71 9.31
N LEU A 165 23.74 -29.43 9.24
CA LEU A 165 22.86 -28.31 9.46
C LEU A 165 22.07 -28.05 8.16
N PRO A 166 20.77 -27.77 8.27
CA PRO A 166 19.99 -27.39 7.11
C PRO A 166 20.59 -26.14 6.45
N PRO A 167 20.44 -25.98 5.14
CA PRO A 167 20.97 -24.82 4.43
C PRO A 167 20.43 -23.51 5.04
N PRO A 168 21.24 -22.44 5.03
CA PRO A 168 20.85 -21.17 5.61
C PRO A 168 19.56 -20.66 4.96
N VAL A 169 18.59 -20.33 5.80
CA VAL A 169 17.24 -19.92 5.37
C VAL A 169 17.28 -18.46 4.93
N THR A 170 16.64 -18.13 3.80
CA THR A 170 16.51 -16.74 3.33
C THR A 170 15.39 -16.00 4.07
N GLN A 171 15.44 -14.66 4.10
CA GLN A 171 14.44 -13.82 4.77
C GLN A 171 12.98 -14.12 4.34
N GLU A 172 12.79 -14.47 3.06
CA GLU A 172 11.49 -14.84 2.50
C GLU A 172 11.01 -16.22 2.99
N GLN A 173 11.93 -17.18 3.13
CA GLN A 173 11.63 -18.53 3.62
C GLN A 173 11.37 -18.54 5.14
N LEU A 174 12.01 -17.64 5.90
CA LEU A 174 11.75 -17.45 7.33
C LEU A 174 10.31 -16.99 7.58
N GLY A 175 9.83 -15.99 6.81
CA GLY A 175 8.45 -15.51 6.92
C GLY A 175 7.42 -16.61 6.63
N ALA A 176 7.66 -17.43 5.61
CA ALA A 176 6.79 -18.55 5.27
C ALA A 176 6.76 -19.65 6.35
N ARG A 177 7.90 -19.93 7.00
CA ARG A 177 7.98 -20.90 8.11
C ARG A 177 7.31 -20.39 9.38
N ILE A 178 7.50 -19.12 9.75
CA ILE A 178 6.85 -18.53 10.93
C ILE A 178 5.32 -18.57 10.76
N LEU A 179 4.82 -18.19 9.58
CA LEU A 179 3.40 -18.29 9.25
C LEU A 179 2.88 -19.73 9.17
N ALA A 180 3.73 -20.72 8.87
CA ALA A 180 3.36 -22.14 8.88
C ALA A 180 3.34 -22.70 10.30
N GLN A 181 4.26 -22.26 11.16
CA GLN A 181 4.32 -22.63 12.57
C GLN A 181 3.15 -22.03 13.34
N GLU A 182 2.82 -20.74 13.15
CA GLU A 182 1.63 -20.13 13.76
C GLU A 182 0.31 -20.82 13.33
N ARG A 183 0.26 -21.39 12.12
CA ARG A 183 -0.89 -22.20 11.67
C ARG A 183 -0.92 -23.55 12.36
N TYR A 184 0.22 -24.23 12.45
CA TYR A 184 0.34 -25.50 13.17
C TYR A 184 -0.03 -25.34 14.65
N GLU A 185 0.42 -24.28 15.30
CA GLU A 185 0.10 -23.98 16.71
C GLU A 185 -1.37 -23.59 16.92
N LYS A 186 -2.04 -23.03 15.90
CA LYS A 186 -3.49 -22.74 15.94
C LYS A 186 -4.37 -23.95 15.61
N ASP A 187 -3.91 -24.83 14.73
CA ASP A 187 -4.64 -26.05 14.33
C ASP A 187 -4.34 -27.26 15.25
N ALA A 188 -3.20 -27.28 15.94
CA ALA A 188 -2.89 -28.24 17.00
C ALA A 188 -3.55 -27.80 18.31
N GLY A 189 -4.86 -28.06 18.42
CA GLY A 189 -5.53 -28.20 19.72
C GLY A 189 -4.86 -29.30 20.57
N PRO A 190 -5.12 -29.35 21.90
CA PRO A 190 -4.32 -30.12 22.85
C PRO A 190 -4.29 -31.59 22.43
N THR A 191 -3.08 -32.11 22.21
CA THR A 191 -2.83 -33.53 21.93
C THR A 191 -3.13 -34.37 23.17
N GLU A 192 -3.62 -35.58 22.93
CA GLU A 192 -4.17 -36.54 23.91
C GLU A 192 -3.20 -37.00 25.02
N GLU A 193 -1.95 -36.50 25.04
CA GLU A 193 -0.94 -36.84 26.04
C GLU A 193 -1.04 -36.00 27.34
N ASP A 194 -1.81 -34.89 27.34
CA ASP A 194 -2.04 -34.07 28.55
C ASP A 194 -3.14 -34.61 29.49
N PHE A 195 -3.78 -35.74 29.17
CA PHE A 195 -4.90 -36.30 29.94
C PHE A 195 -4.50 -37.24 31.11
N ASN A 196 -3.22 -37.35 31.46
CA ASN A 196 -2.75 -38.35 32.43
C ASN A 196 -2.36 -37.82 33.83
N MET A 197 -2.73 -36.58 34.17
CA MET A 197 -2.71 -36.08 35.54
C MET A 197 -4.10 -35.58 35.90
N ASP A 198 -4.66 -36.13 36.98
CA ASP A 198 -5.92 -35.76 37.65
C ASP A 198 -7.24 -36.34 37.13
N VAL A 199 -7.55 -37.58 37.56
CA VAL A 199 -8.94 -37.99 37.89
C VAL A 199 -8.94 -38.98 39.06
N GLU A 200 -8.98 -38.48 40.30
CA GLU A 200 -9.81 -39.10 41.35
C GLU A 200 -10.86 -38.07 41.77
N MET A 201 -12.07 -38.18 41.21
CA MET A 201 -13.28 -37.80 41.93
C MET A 201 -14.50 -38.47 41.28
N GLU A 202 -15.33 -39.04 42.14
CA GLU A 202 -16.42 -39.96 41.87
C GLU A 202 -17.49 -39.39 40.93
N VAL A 203 -18.06 -40.31 40.16
CA VAL A 203 -19.14 -40.13 39.20
C VAL A 203 -20.46 -39.94 39.95
N ASP A 204 -21.21 -38.87 39.64
CA ASP A 204 -22.66 -38.88 39.84
C ASP A 204 -23.35 -38.34 38.59
N GLU A 205 -24.04 -39.23 37.89
CA GLU A 205 -24.81 -38.98 36.66
C GLU A 205 -26.11 -38.25 37.00
N THR A 206 -26.49 -37.23 36.22
CA THR A 206 -27.90 -37.05 35.81
C THR A 206 -28.10 -36.07 34.63
N ASN A 207 -28.63 -36.65 33.53
CA ASN A 207 -29.69 -36.15 32.63
C ASN A 207 -29.58 -34.83 31.81
N LYS A 208 -29.50 -35.04 30.48
CA LYS A 208 -30.48 -34.68 29.41
C LYS A 208 -30.48 -33.31 28.69
N ASP A 209 -30.35 -33.48 27.36
CA ASP A 209 -31.18 -32.95 26.26
C ASP A 209 -31.21 -31.45 25.90
N ASN A 210 -30.68 -31.11 24.71
CA ASN A 210 -31.41 -30.56 23.54
C ASN A 210 -30.44 -30.03 22.46
N GLN A 211 -30.29 -30.71 21.32
CA GLN A 211 -30.99 -30.49 20.03
C GLN A 211 -30.58 -29.25 19.19
N SER A 212 -29.83 -29.54 18.12
CA SER A 212 -30.19 -29.34 16.68
C SER A 212 -29.71 -28.12 15.86
N LYS A 213 -28.94 -28.47 14.79
CA LYS A 213 -28.95 -28.02 13.35
C LYS A 213 -28.65 -26.53 13.05
N VAL A 214 -27.93 -26.15 11.98
CA VAL A 214 -28.27 -26.28 10.55
C VAL A 214 -27.04 -26.03 9.65
N CYS A 215 -27.09 -26.65 8.47
CA CYS A 215 -26.17 -26.71 7.33
C CYS A 215 -26.11 -25.41 6.48
N ILE A 216 -25.00 -25.16 5.76
CA ILE A 216 -25.06 -24.43 4.47
C ILE A 216 -24.00 -24.94 3.48
N HIS A 217 -24.48 -25.43 2.34
CA HIS A 217 -23.71 -25.78 1.15
C HIS A 217 -23.36 -24.51 0.36
N ILE A 218 -22.19 -24.47 -0.29
CA ILE A 218 -21.94 -23.59 -1.44
C ILE A 218 -21.38 -24.44 -2.58
N LYS A 219 -21.98 -24.20 -3.76
CA LYS A 219 -21.72 -24.81 -5.07
C LYS A 219 -20.31 -24.54 -5.58
#